data_AF-A0A1D7VG40-F1
#
_entry.id   AF-A0A1D7VG40-F1
#
_cell.length_a   1.000
_cell.length_b   1.000
_cell.length_c   1.000
_cell.angle_alpha   90.00
_cell.angle_beta   90.00
_cell.angle_gamma   90.00
#
_symmetry.space_group_name_H-M   'P 1'
#
loop_
_entity.id
_entity.type
_entity.pdbx_description
1 polymer ?
#
loop_
_entity_poly.entity_id
_entity_poly.type
_entity_poly.pdbx_seq_one_letter_code
_entity_poly.pdbx_strand_id
1 'polypeptide(L)' 'MGQSARKLLTDDQFVAVRSTVQTDNPDITAEDAAAVVTEALAFVATCVLFPAASLVPSRMVDAGWHALILHTQTKG' A
#
# COMPACT_ATOMS: atom_id res chain seq x y z
N MET A 1 -18.78 -8.66 6.22
CA MET A 1 -18.01 -8.22 5.04
C MET A 1 -16.96 -7.25 5.56
N GLY A 2 -15.69 -7.69 5.60
CA GLY A 2 -14.61 -6.92 6.21
C GLY A 2 -14.48 -5.55 5.56
N GLN A 3 -14.12 -4.55 6.37
CA GLN A 3 -13.81 -3.22 5.87
C GLN A 3 -12.72 -3.34 4.80
N SER A 4 -12.99 -2.85 3.59
CA SER A 4 -12.00 -2.85 2.51
C SER A 4 -10.73 -2.15 2.99
N ALA A 5 -9.56 -2.78 2.81
CA ALA A 5 -8.26 -2.24 3.22
C ALA A 5 -8.02 -0.83 2.65
N ARG A 6 -8.63 -0.52 1.49
CA ARG A 6 -8.66 0.82 0.89
C ARG A 6 -9.14 1.93 1.84
N LYS A 7 -10.05 1.61 2.76
CA LYS A 7 -10.62 2.57 3.73
C LYS A 7 -9.67 2.92 4.88
N LEU A 8 -8.49 2.31 4.94
CA LEU A 8 -7.45 2.69 5.91
C LEU A 8 -6.79 4.03 5.56
N LEU A 9 -6.96 4.51 4.33
CA LEU A 9 -6.51 5.83 3.88
C LEU A 9 -7.70 6.69 3.48
N THR A 10 -7.57 8.00 3.70
CA THR A 10 -8.41 8.99 3.00
C THR A 10 -8.18 8.92 1.49
N ASP A 11 -9.08 9.50 0.70
CA ASP A 11 -8.95 9.49 -0.76
C ASP A 11 -7.70 10.23 -1.24
N ASP A 12 -7.39 11.37 -0.63
CA ASP A 12 -6.20 12.15 -0.97
C ASP A 12 -4.91 11.39 -0.64
N GLN A 13 -4.84 10.77 0.54
CA GLN A 13 -3.70 9.92 0.92
C GLN A 13 -3.52 8.75 -0.04
N PHE A 14 -4.62 8.10 -0.44
CA PHE A 14 -4.56 6.99 -1.37
C PHE A 14 -4.08 7.43 -2.75
N VAL A 15 -4.59 8.55 -3.27
CA VAL A 15 -4.15 9.13 -4.55
C VAL A 15 -2.66 9.44 -4.50
N ALA A 16 -2.19 9.99 -3.40
CA ALA A 16 -0.80 10.41 -3.26
C ALA A 16 0.17 9.20 -3.13
N VAL A 17 -0.19 8.17 -2.36
CA VAL A 17 0.58 6.91 -2.30
C VAL A 17 0.57 6.20 -3.65
N ARG A 18 -0.60 6.12 -4.31
CA ARG A 18 -0.71 5.54 -5.66
C ARG A 18 0.18 6.28 -6.67
N SER A 19 0.25 7.60 -6.57
CA SER A 19 1.14 8.40 -7.42
C SER A 19 2.59 8.03 -7.22
N THR A 20 3.04 7.84 -5.97
CA THR A 20 4.41 7.36 -5.68
C THR A 20 4.67 6.00 -6.31
N VAL A 21 3.74 5.04 -6.15
CA VAL A 21 3.86 3.71 -6.77
C VAL A 21 4.01 3.82 -8.30
N GLN A 22 3.20 4.67 -8.95
CA GLN A 22 3.25 4.84 -10.40
C GLN A 22 4.53 5.56 -10.87
N THR A 23 5.02 6.54 -10.10
CA THR A 23 6.29 7.21 -10.39
C THR A 23 7.47 6.23 -10.33
N ASP A 24 7.47 5.34 -9.34
CA ASP A 24 8.55 4.36 -9.16
C ASP A 24 8.42 3.16 -10.10
N ASN A 25 7.25 2.96 -10.72
CA ASN A 25 6.93 1.86 -11.63
C ASN A 25 6.25 2.42 -12.90
N PRO A 26 7.00 3.05 -13.82
CA PRO A 26 6.43 3.76 -14.96
C PRO A 26 5.67 2.86 -15.95
N ASP A 27 5.91 1.55 -15.90
CA ASP A 27 5.34 0.57 -16.82
C ASP A 27 3.94 0.08 -16.41
N ILE A 28 3.47 0.41 -15.20
CA ILE A 28 2.15 -0.06 -14.72
C ILE A 28 1.08 1.02 -14.87
N THR A 29 -0.17 0.58 -15.04
CA THR A 29 -1.30 1.51 -15.18
C THR A 29 -1.69 2.13 -13.83
N ALA A 30 -2.47 3.21 -13.87
CA ALA A 30 -3.01 3.81 -12.65
C ALA A 30 -3.99 2.87 -11.90
N GLU A 31 -4.65 1.96 -12.62
CA GLU A 31 -5.51 0.93 -12.05
C GLU A 31 -4.67 -0.13 -11.34
N ASP A 32 -3.60 -0.61 -11.99
CA ASP A 32 -2.65 -1.54 -11.38
C ASP A 32 -2.03 -0.93 -10.12
N ALA A 33 -1.57 0.32 -10.20
CA ALA A 33 -1.03 1.03 -9.04
C ALA A 33 -2.05 1.13 -7.89
N ALA A 34 -3.34 1.33 -8.18
CA ALA A 34 -4.39 1.33 -7.16
C ALA A 34 -4.59 -0.06 -6.53
N ALA A 35 -4.52 -1.13 -7.32
CA ALA A 35 -4.55 -2.49 -6.82
C ALA A 35 -3.34 -2.77 -5.92
N VAL A 36 -2.13 -2.38 -6.34
CA VAL A 36 -0.90 -2.50 -5.54
C VAL A 36 -1.04 -1.84 -4.17
N VAL A 37 -1.53 -0.60 -4.10
CA VAL A 37 -1.72 0.09 -2.82
C VAL A 37 -2.77 -0.62 -1.96
N THR A 38 -3.83 -1.13 -2.56
CA THR A 38 -4.88 -1.86 -1.83
C THR A 38 -4.34 -3.17 -1.22
N GLU A 39 -3.55 -3.92 -1.98
CA GLU A 39 -2.91 -5.16 -1.50
C GLU A 39 -1.84 -4.87 -0.45
N ALA A 40 -1.07 -3.78 -0.58
CA ALA A 40 -0.13 -3.34 0.45
C ALA A 40 -0.84 -3.00 1.78
N LEU A 41 -1.97 -2.30 1.72
CA LEU A 41 -2.81 -2.02 2.89
C LEU A 41 -3.35 -3.31 3.52
N ALA A 42 -3.79 -4.27 2.69
CA ALA A 42 -4.26 -5.56 3.17
C ALA A 42 -3.13 -6.37 3.84
N PHE A 43 -1.92 -6.34 3.26
CA PHE A 43 -0.73 -6.96 3.83
C PHE A 43 -0.39 -6.38 5.20
N VAL A 44 -0.33 -5.05 5.33
CA VAL A 44 -0.05 -4.37 6.60
C VAL A 44 -1.12 -4.72 7.65
N ALA A 45 -2.40 -4.67 7.28
CA ALA A 45 -3.48 -5.07 8.18
C ALA A 45 -3.36 -6.54 8.62
N THR A 46 -2.96 -7.42 7.70
CA THR A 46 -2.75 -8.85 7.98
C THR A 46 -1.59 -9.06 8.95
N CYS A 47 -0.48 -8.34 8.80
CA CYS A 47 0.65 -8.39 9.74
C CYS A 47 0.24 -8.00 11.17
N VAL A 48 -0.68 -7.05 11.33
CA VAL A 48 -1.23 -6.67 12.64
C VAL A 48 -2.13 -7.77 13.22
N LEU A 49 -2.92 -8.45 12.37
CA LEU A 49 -3.81 -9.53 12.79
C LEU A 49 -3.06 -10.83 13.14
N PHE A 50 -1.90 -11.07 12.52
CA PHE A 50 -1.11 -12.28 12.69
C PHE A 50 0.36 -11.97 13.04
N PRO A 51 0.65 -11.34 14.18
CA PRO A 51 1.98 -10.83 14.50
C PRO A 51 3.05 -11.92 14.70
N ALA A 52 2.64 -13.16 14.96
CA ALA A 52 3.54 -14.30 15.11
C ALA A 52 3.80 -15.04 13.78
N ALA A 53 3.11 -14.67 12.69
CA ALA A 53 3.31 -15.29 11.39
C ALA A 53 4.47 -14.63 10.63
N SER A 54 5.34 -15.45 10.03
CA SER A 54 6.41 -14.97 9.14
C SER A 54 5.86 -14.65 7.75
N LEU A 55 5.19 -13.50 7.63
CA LEU A 55 4.64 -13.01 6.37
C LEU A 55 5.70 -12.24 5.57
N VAL A 56 5.78 -12.51 4.26
CA VAL A 56 6.67 -11.82 3.33
C VAL A 56 5.84 -11.28 2.17
N PRO A 57 5.95 -9.99 1.82
CA PRO A 57 5.21 -9.44 0.70
C PRO A 57 5.78 -9.95 -0.63
N SER A 58 4.95 -10.00 -1.67
CA SER A 58 5.46 -10.13 -3.04
C SER A 58 6.19 -8.85 -3.46
N ARG A 59 7.01 -8.91 -4.52
CA ARG A 59 7.71 -7.70 -5.04
C ARG A 59 6.75 -6.53 -5.29
N MET A 60 5.56 -6.84 -5.82
CA MET A 60 4.58 -5.80 -6.16
C MET A 60 3.95 -5.20 -4.91
N VAL A 61 3.63 -6.03 -3.91
CA VAL A 61 3.13 -5.57 -2.61
C VAL A 61 4.19 -4.77 -1.84
N ASP A 62 5.46 -5.18 -1.94
CA ASP A 62 6.60 -4.47 -1.34
C ASP A 62 6.75 -3.05 -1.88
N ALA A 63 6.58 -2.83 -3.20
CA ALA A 63 6.57 -1.49 -3.79
C ALA A 63 5.47 -0.60 -3.20
N GLY A 64 4.26 -1.14 -3.02
CA GLY A 64 3.16 -0.43 -2.35
C GLY A 64 3.44 -0.14 -0.87
N TRP A 65 4.03 -1.10 -0.15
CA TRP A 65 4.43 -0.92 1.24
C TRP A 65 5.52 0.15 1.40
N HIS A 66 6.52 0.15 0.50
CA HIS A 66 7.55 1.18 0.44
C HIS A 66 6.95 2.57 0.20
N ALA A 67 6.01 2.68 -0.75
CA ALA A 67 5.32 3.95 -1.01
C ALA A 67 4.53 4.45 0.21
N LEU A 68 3.87 3.57 0.96
CA LEU A 68 3.21 3.92 2.23
C LEU A 68 4.19 4.52 3.23
N ILE A 69 5.39 3.94 3.37
CA ILE A 69 6.44 4.46 4.27
C ILE A 69 6.93 5.83 3.81
N LEU A 70 7.19 6.00 2.51
CA LEU A 70 7.63 7.29 1.96
C LEU A 70 6.57 8.38 2.18
N HIS A 71 5.29 8.05 2.04
CA HIS A 71 4.19 8.99 2.21
C HIS A 71 3.81 9.24 3.68
N THR A 72 4.29 8.41 4.61
CA THR A 72 4.14 8.57 6.05
C THR A 72 5.40 9.13 6.71
N GLN A 73 6.38 9.62 5.93
CA GLN A 73 7.45 10.45 6.47
C GLN A 73 6.82 11.65 7.18
N THR A 74 6.76 11.56 8.50
CA THR A 74 6.40 12.65 9.39
C THR A 74 7.23 13.85 9.00
N LYS A 75 6.59 14.91 8.49
CA LYS A 75 7.07 16.25 8.77
C LYS A 75 6.96 16.41 10.30
N GLY A 76 8.01 16.00 11.00
CA GLY A 76 8.26 16.36 12.39
C GLY A 76 8.61 17.84 12.47
#